data_AF-A0A952BS29-F1
#
_entry.id   AF-A0A952BS29-F1
#
_cell.length_a   1.000
_cell.length_b   1.000
_cell.length_c   1.000
_cell.angle_alpha   90.00
_cell.angle_beta   90.00
_cell.angle_gamma   90.00
#
_symmetry.space_group_name_H-M   'P 1'
#
loop_
_entity.id
_entity.type
_entity.pdbx_description
1 polymer ?
#
loop_
_entity_poly.entity_id
_entity_poly.type
_entity_poly.pdbx_seq_one_letter_code
_entity_poly.pdbx_strand_id
1 'polypeptide(L)'
;MRKRLTVKSYYSKLSKVDKEKLAEIEKLAIELMNKHGVGHFKFKYGRSRTYAGNCSSSSQTIRLSIRFVLKNDIERIKNTILHEIAHATVGAEHGHRKVWQDKAKELGVTWTKNYRK
;
A
#
# COMPACT_ATOMS: atom_id res chain seq x y z
N MET A 1 -5.17 9.50 28.70
CA MET A 1 -5.38 9.27 27.25
C MET A 1 -4.09 9.50 26.47
N ARG A 2 -3.56 8.51 25.73
CA ARG A 2 -2.41 8.74 24.83
C ARG A 2 -2.89 9.51 23.59
N LYS A 3 -2.40 10.75 23.39
CA LYS A 3 -2.70 11.55 22.18
C LYS A 3 -2.29 10.77 20.92
N ARG A 4 -3.23 10.53 20.00
CA ARG A 4 -2.97 9.85 18.72
C ARG A 4 -2.20 10.82 17.82
N LEU A 5 -0.90 10.58 17.63
CA LEU A 5 -0.08 11.43 16.74
C LEU A 5 -0.67 11.43 15.32
N THR A 6 -0.70 12.60 14.69
CA THR A 6 -1.01 12.77 13.27
C THR A 6 0.06 12.13 12.38
N VAL A 7 -0.19 11.96 11.08
CA VAL A 7 0.82 11.49 10.12
C VAL A 7 2.05 12.40 10.17
N LYS A 8 1.85 13.72 10.10
CA LYS A 8 2.92 14.74 10.17
C LYS A 8 3.75 14.64 11.45
N SER A 9 3.10 14.52 12.61
CA SER A 9 3.78 14.39 13.92
C SER A 9 4.50 13.06 14.10
N TYR A 10 4.07 12.01 13.39
CA TYR A 10 4.82 10.76 13.40
C TYR A 10 6.04 10.81 12.49
N TYR A 11 5.87 11.34 11.28
CA TYR A 11 6.96 11.54 10.33
C TYR A 11 8.10 12.39 10.90
N SER A 12 7.77 13.44 11.66
CA SER A 12 8.80 14.31 12.25
C SER A 12 9.72 13.58 13.24
N LYS A 13 9.25 12.48 13.84
CA LYS A 13 9.99 11.68 14.84
C LYS A 13 10.79 10.53 14.24
N LEU A 14 10.69 10.31 12.92
CA LEU A 14 11.43 9.25 12.24
C LEU A 14 12.90 9.65 12.06
N SER A 15 13.78 8.64 12.09
CA SER A 15 15.20 8.83 11.78
C SER A 15 15.38 9.25 10.32
N LYS A 16 16.57 9.75 9.97
CA LYS A 16 16.91 10.09 8.58
C LYS A 16 16.76 8.87 7.66
N VAL A 17 17.31 7.73 8.08
CA VAL A 17 17.25 6.45 7.36
C VAL A 17 15.80 5.98 7.14
N ASP A 18 14.95 6.10 8.16
CA ASP A 18 13.52 5.74 8.02
C ASP A 18 12.80 6.64 7.00
N LYS A 19 13.14 7.93 6.96
CA LYS A 19 12.57 8.89 5.99
C LYS A 19 13.03 8.59 4.57
N GLU A 20 14.32 8.25 4.40
CA GLU A 20 14.89 7.84 3.10
C GLU A 20 14.20 6.57 2.59
N LYS A 21 14.07 5.54 3.43
CA LYS A 21 13.32 4.32 3.09
C LYS A 21 11.88 4.64 2.65
N LEU A 22 11.19 5.52 3.36
CA LEU A 22 9.81 5.90 2.98
C LEU A 22 9.74 6.64 1.65
N ALA A 23 10.72 7.50 1.34
CA ALA A 23 10.80 8.18 0.05
C ALA A 23 11.06 7.19 -1.10
N GLU A 24 11.96 6.22 -0.90
CA GLU A 24 12.23 5.16 -1.89
C GLU A 24 11.00 4.30 -2.16
N ILE A 25 10.28 3.89 -1.11
CA ILE A 25 9.05 3.11 -1.25
C ILE A 25 7.94 3.92 -1.94
N GLU A 26 7.85 5.22 -1.70
CA GLU A 26 6.89 6.08 -2.39
C GLU A 26 7.21 6.19 -3.88
N LYS A 27 8.49 6.37 -4.24
CA LYS A 27 8.94 6.35 -5.64
C LYS A 27 8.58 5.02 -6.31
N LEU A 28 8.91 3.89 -5.67
CA LEU A 28 8.55 2.56 -6.17
C LEU A 28 7.03 2.40 -6.36
N ALA A 29 6.24 2.88 -5.39
CA ALA A 29 4.78 2.77 -5.48
C ALA A 29 4.23 3.56 -6.68
N ILE A 30 4.69 4.80 -6.87
CA ILE A 30 4.28 5.65 -7.99
C ILE A 30 4.70 5.02 -9.33
N GLU A 31 5.92 4.51 -9.44
CA GLU A 31 6.41 3.81 -10.65
C GLU A 31 5.53 2.61 -11.00
N LEU A 32 5.20 1.77 -10.01
CA LEU A 32 4.32 0.61 -10.21
C LEU A 32 2.89 1.03 -10.56
N MET A 33 2.36 2.06 -9.90
CA MET A 33 1.02 2.58 -10.20
C MET A 33 0.92 3.07 -11.64
N ASN A 34 1.92 3.82 -12.11
CA ASN A 34 1.99 4.26 -13.50
C ASN A 34 2.12 3.08 -14.46
N LYS A 35 3.04 2.15 -14.18
CA LYS A 35 3.26 0.94 -14.99
C LYS A 35 1.98 0.11 -15.19
N HIS A 36 1.12 0.06 -14.18
CA HIS A 36 -0.09 -0.75 -14.18
C HIS A 36 -1.38 0.05 -14.45
N GLY A 37 -1.28 1.27 -14.96
CA GLY A 37 -2.43 2.05 -15.44
C GLY A 37 -3.28 2.71 -14.36
N VAL A 38 -2.85 2.69 -13.10
CA VAL A 38 -3.55 3.32 -11.96
C VAL A 38 -2.84 4.59 -11.48
N GLY A 39 -2.03 5.22 -12.33
CA GLY A 39 -1.29 6.46 -12.03
C GLY A 39 -2.16 7.67 -11.65
N HIS A 40 -3.45 7.63 -11.99
CA HIS A 40 -4.43 8.64 -11.58
C HIS A 40 -4.86 8.51 -10.10
N PHE A 41 -4.55 7.37 -9.45
CA PHE A 41 -4.71 7.24 -8.01
C PHE A 41 -3.60 8.00 -7.28
N LYS A 42 -3.92 8.50 -6.09
CA LYS A 42 -2.97 9.14 -5.18
C LYS A 42 -2.31 8.08 -4.30
N PHE A 43 -0.99 8.14 -4.14
CA PHE A 43 -0.30 7.39 -3.10
C PHE A 43 -0.25 8.21 -1.80
N LYS A 44 -0.51 7.58 -0.65
CA LYS A 44 -0.38 8.23 0.67
C LYS A 44 0.09 7.27 1.75
N TYR A 45 0.85 7.80 2.70
CA TYR A 45 1.15 7.07 3.92
C TYR A 45 0.08 7.22 5.00
N GLY A 46 -0.21 6.10 5.67
CA GLY A 46 -1.11 6.00 6.81
C GLY A 46 -0.41 5.49 8.06
N ARG A 47 -1.12 5.52 9.19
CA ARG A 47 -0.63 5.05 10.50
C ARG A 47 -1.36 3.82 11.01
N SER A 48 -1.97 3.05 10.10
CA SER A 48 -2.76 1.89 10.49
C SER A 48 -1.94 0.88 11.29
N ARG A 49 -2.61 0.22 12.23
CA ARG A 49 -2.07 -0.94 12.95
C ARG A 49 -2.72 -2.24 12.50
N THR A 50 -3.78 -2.15 11.71
CA THR A 50 -4.66 -3.27 11.36
C THR A 50 -4.55 -3.69 9.89
N TYR A 51 -3.96 -2.84 9.05
CA TYR A 51 -3.69 -3.17 7.66
C TYR A 51 -2.29 -2.70 7.23
N ALA A 52 -1.71 -3.45 6.30
CA ALA A 52 -0.46 -3.11 5.63
C ALA A 52 -0.70 -2.08 4.52
N GLY A 53 -1.70 -2.33 3.68
CA GLY A 53 -2.17 -1.44 2.61
C GLY A 53 -3.68 -1.23 2.62
N ASN A 54 -4.14 -0.22 1.88
CA ASN A 54 -5.55 -0.03 1.59
C ASN A 54 -5.78 0.81 0.31
N CYS A 55 -6.58 0.28 -0.61
CA CYS A 55 -7.18 1.00 -1.70
C CYS A 55 -8.56 1.58 -1.33
N SER A 56 -8.83 2.80 -1.78
CA SER A 56 -10.14 3.46 -1.71
C SER A 56 -10.50 4.00 -3.08
N SER A 57 -11.47 3.37 -3.74
CA SER A 57 -11.98 3.79 -5.05
C SER A 57 -12.65 5.17 -4.98
N SER A 58 -13.41 5.46 -3.92
CA SER A 58 -14.09 6.75 -3.76
C SER A 58 -13.16 7.96 -3.67
N SER A 59 -11.98 7.79 -3.06
CA SER A 59 -10.97 8.85 -2.96
C SER A 59 -9.82 8.68 -3.95
N GLN A 60 -9.91 7.68 -4.85
CA GLN A 60 -8.85 7.22 -5.76
C GLN A 60 -7.48 7.24 -5.06
N THR A 61 -7.37 6.59 -3.90
CA THR A 61 -6.16 6.63 -3.08
C THR A 61 -5.70 5.23 -2.68
N ILE A 62 -4.43 4.93 -2.93
CA ILE A 62 -3.71 3.78 -2.38
C ILE A 62 -2.93 4.25 -1.16
N ARG A 63 -3.06 3.53 -0.04
CA ARG A 63 -2.36 3.82 1.20
C ARG A 63 -1.47 2.67 1.65
N LEU A 64 -0.29 2.99 2.17
CA LEU A 64 0.53 2.06 2.94
C LEU A 64 0.69 2.52 4.39
N SER A 65 0.72 1.58 5.33
CA SER A 65 1.06 1.89 6.71
C SER A 65 2.56 2.12 6.86
N ILE A 66 2.95 3.27 7.41
CA ILE A 66 4.35 3.59 7.73
C ILE A 66 4.94 2.50 8.64
N ARG A 67 4.17 2.05 9.63
CA ARG A 67 4.63 1.00 10.55
C ARG A 67 4.91 -0.32 9.85
N PHE A 68 4.14 -0.62 8.81
CA PHE A 68 4.35 -1.81 8.02
C PHE A 68 5.63 -1.66 7.19
N VAL A 69 5.80 -0.56 6.48
CA VAL A 69 6.99 -0.29 5.67
C VAL A 69 8.28 -0.33 6.48
N LEU A 70 8.30 0.30 7.66
CA LEU A 70 9.51 0.31 8.48
C LEU A 70 9.88 -1.08 9.03
N LYS A 71 8.92 -1.99 9.19
CA LYS A 71 9.12 -3.32 9.79
C LYS A 71 9.38 -4.45 8.80
N ASN A 72 9.21 -4.21 7.51
CA ASN A 72 9.28 -5.27 6.49
C ASN A 72 10.33 -4.93 5.43
N ASP A 73 10.78 -5.97 4.73
CA ASP A 73 11.66 -5.87 3.58
C ASP A 73 10.95 -5.33 2.33
N ILE A 74 11.74 -5.00 1.32
CA ILE A 74 11.28 -4.43 0.06
C ILE A 74 10.34 -5.38 -0.70
N GLU A 75 10.58 -6.69 -0.66
CA GLU A 75 9.79 -7.68 -1.39
C GLU A 75 8.36 -7.73 -0.86
N ARG A 76 8.22 -7.80 0.46
CA ARG A 76 6.92 -7.80 1.12
C ARG A 76 6.18 -6.47 0.96
N ILE A 77 6.90 -5.36 0.97
CA ILE A 77 6.32 -4.03 0.69
C ILE A 77 5.83 -3.97 -0.76
N LYS A 78 6.66 -4.35 -1.72
CA LYS A 78 6.31 -4.40 -3.15
C LYS A 78 5.10 -5.28 -3.40
N ASN A 79 5.05 -6.47 -2.79
CA ASN A 79 3.90 -7.37 -2.90
C ASN A 79 2.61 -6.72 -2.37
N THR A 80 2.69 -5.93 -1.30
CA THR A 80 1.55 -5.18 -0.76
C THR A 80 1.14 -4.03 -1.68
N ILE A 81 2.08 -3.34 -2.32
CA ILE A 81 1.75 -2.31 -3.32
C ILE A 81 1.00 -2.93 -4.50
N LEU A 82 1.51 -4.03 -5.05
CA LEU A 82 0.88 -4.75 -6.15
C LEU A 82 -0.52 -5.28 -5.77
N HIS A 83 -0.70 -5.71 -4.52
CA HIS A 83 -2.00 -6.08 -3.97
C HIS A 83 -3.01 -4.92 -4.02
N GLU A 84 -2.62 -3.72 -3.57
CA GLU A 84 -3.52 -2.56 -3.62
C GLU A 84 -3.73 -2.03 -5.04
N ILE A 85 -2.73 -2.18 -5.93
CA ILE A 85 -2.86 -1.89 -7.36
C ILE A 85 -3.88 -2.83 -8.01
N ALA A 86 -3.88 -4.11 -7.66
CA ALA A 86 -4.90 -5.06 -8.13
C ALA A 86 -6.30 -4.57 -7.77
N HIS A 87 -6.51 -4.14 -6.51
CA HIS A 87 -7.79 -3.54 -6.07
C HIS A 87 -8.14 -2.27 -6.83
N ALA A 88 -7.17 -1.38 -7.06
CA ALA A 88 -7.40 -0.17 -7.84
C ALA A 88 -7.75 -0.46 -9.31
N THR A 89 -7.26 -1.58 -9.85
CA THR A 89 -7.51 -1.98 -11.23
C THR A 89 -8.89 -2.60 -11.42
N VAL A 90 -9.30 -3.52 -10.53
CA VAL A 90 -10.55 -4.25 -10.70
C VAL A 90 -11.73 -3.66 -9.94
N GLY A 91 -11.48 -2.80 -8.94
CA GLY A 91 -12.50 -2.30 -8.01
C GLY A 91 -12.47 -3.03 -6.67
N ALA A 92 -12.48 -2.26 -5.57
CA ALA A 92 -12.38 -2.77 -4.21
C ALA A 92 -13.62 -3.61 -3.78
N GLU A 93 -14.75 -3.43 -4.45
CA GLU A 93 -15.99 -4.18 -4.26
C GLU A 93 -15.87 -5.67 -4.63
N HIS A 94 -14.90 -6.02 -5.48
CA HIS A 94 -14.65 -7.40 -5.85
C HIS A 94 -13.95 -8.19 -4.73
N GLY A 95 -13.45 -7.54 -3.67
CA GLY A 95 -12.65 -8.18 -2.63
C GLY A 95 -11.52 -9.01 -3.25
N HIS A 96 -11.17 -10.15 -2.66
CA HIS A 96 -10.22 -11.11 -3.24
C HIS A 96 -10.90 -12.25 -4.01
N ARG A 97 -12.03 -11.98 -4.68
CA ARG A 97 -12.71 -12.97 -5.54
C ARG A 97 -11.93 -13.20 -6.83
N LYS A 98 -12.40 -14.12 -7.67
CA LYS A 98 -11.72 -14.57 -8.91
C LYS A 98 -11.18 -13.41 -9.76
N VAL A 99 -11.98 -12.36 -10.01
CA VAL A 99 -11.57 -11.20 -10.81
C VAL A 99 -10.31 -10.54 -10.23
N TRP A 100 -10.26 -10.36 -8.91
CA TRP A 100 -9.09 -9.83 -8.24
C TRP A 100 -7.93 -10.83 -8.25
N GLN A 101 -8.18 -12.12 -8.03
CA GLN A 101 -7.13 -13.15 -8.02
C GLN A 101 -6.43 -13.27 -9.37
N ASP A 102 -7.19 -13.22 -10.46
CA ASP A 102 -6.67 -13.25 -11.82
C ASP A 102 -5.75 -12.03 -12.05
N LYS A 103 -6.21 -10.83 -11.66
CA LYS A 103 -5.38 -9.60 -11.76
C LYS A 103 -4.17 -9.65 -10.84
N ALA A 104 -4.32 -10.10 -9.60
CA ALA A 104 -3.22 -10.22 -8.64
C ALA A 104 -2.13 -11.18 -9.16
N LYS A 105 -2.53 -12.30 -9.77
CA LYS A 105 -1.61 -13.23 -10.43
C LYS A 105 -0.87 -12.59 -11.60
N GLU A 106 -1.58 -11.86 -12.47
CA GLU A 106 -0.98 -11.12 -13.59
C GLU A 106 0.06 -10.09 -13.12
N LEU A 107 -0.22 -9.40 -12.00
CA LEU A 107 0.69 -8.42 -11.40
C LEU A 107 1.86 -9.06 -10.65
N GLY A 108 1.90 -10.39 -10.50
CA GLY A 108 2.94 -11.11 -9.75
C GLY A 108 2.79 -11.01 -8.24
N VAL A 109 1.58 -10.82 -7.72
CA VAL A 109 1.31 -10.85 -6.27
C VAL A 109 1.45 -12.29 -5.78
N THR A 110 2.41 -12.51 -4.90
CA THR A 110 2.48 -13.74 -4.10
C THR A 110 1.38 -13.69 -3.05
N TRP A 111 0.30 -14.44 -3.28
CA TRP A 111 -0.80 -14.56 -2.33
C TRP A 111 -0.64 -15.80 -1.43
N THR A 112 -0.91 -15.64 -0.13
CA THR A 112 -1.10 -16.74 0.82
C THR A 112 -2.55 -16.73 1.27
N LYS A 113 -3.07 -17.83 1.83
CA LYS A 113 -4.50 -17.95 2.26
C LYS A 113 -4.99 -16.83 3.22
N ASN A 114 -4.11 -15.95 3.71
CA ASN A 114 -4.40 -14.92 4.71
C ASN A 114 -4.74 -13.53 4.16
N TYR A 115 -4.87 -13.34 2.84
CA TYR A 115 -5.46 -12.11 2.31
C TYR A 115 -6.97 -12.14 2.56
N ARG A 116 -7.41 -11.66 3.73
CA ARG A 116 -8.83 -11.41 4.02
C ARG A 116 -9.20 -10.00 3.56
N LYS A 117 -9.96 -9.92 2.47
CA LYS A 117 -10.92 -8.85 2.12
C LYS A 117 -11.84 -9.34 1.03
#